data_AF-A0ABD5MSK8-F1
#
_entry.id   AF-A0ABD5MSK8-F1
#
_cell.length_a   1.000
_cell.length_b   1.000
_cell.length_c   1.000
_cell.angle_alpha   90.00
_cell.angle_beta   90.00
_cell.angle_gamma   90.00
#
_symmetry.space_group_name_H-M   'P 1'
#
loop_
_entity.id
_entity.type
_entity.pdbx_description
1 polymer ?
#
loop_
_entity_poly.entity_id
_entity_poly.type
_entity_poly.pdbx_seq_one_letter_code
_entity_poly.pdbx_strand_id
1 'polypeptide(L)'
;MSEHTDRDDRGQFDSGIADDDLLRYFTEGRPFHTAGEVAERFDIDRSTAYRRLRRLAEDGRLEKVTLGSRTVVWWYTADADRTADGSDDDPLFAAPSFAVDDPVDEDGIDDVLYGEIEG
;
A
#
# COMPACT_ATOMS: atom_id res chain seq x y z
N MET A 1 2.25 -17.23 -31.27
CA MET A 1 2.31 -16.31 -30.13
C MET A 1 1.67 -17.05 -28.98
N SER A 2 2.45 -17.42 -27.97
CA SER A 2 1.95 -18.24 -26.86
C SER A 2 1.37 -17.32 -25.80
N GLU A 3 0.05 -17.35 -25.64
CA GLU A 3 -0.64 -16.75 -24.50
C GLU A 3 -0.42 -17.68 -23.30
N HIS A 4 0.60 -17.37 -22.49
CA HIS A 4 0.87 -18.07 -21.24
C HIS A 4 -0.18 -17.65 -20.20
N THR A 5 -1.28 -18.40 -20.11
CA THR A 5 -2.12 -18.42 -18.90
C THR A 5 -1.31 -19.12 -17.82
N ASP A 6 -0.69 -18.32 -16.96
CA ASP A 6 -0.10 -18.83 -15.73
C ASP A 6 -1.22 -19.50 -14.91
N ARG A 7 -1.00 -20.76 -14.55
CA ARG A 7 -1.98 -21.60 -13.86
C ARG A 7 -1.55 -21.71 -12.42
N ASP A 8 -2.37 -21.20 -11.52
CA ASP A 8 -2.21 -21.40 -10.09
C ASP A 8 -2.48 -22.86 -9.68
N ASP A 9 -1.65 -23.38 -8.77
CA ASP A 9 -1.58 -24.78 -8.30
C ASP A 9 -2.82 -25.23 -7.48
N ARG A 10 -3.89 -24.44 -7.42
CA ARG A 10 -5.11 -24.74 -6.67
C ARG A 10 -6.30 -24.72 -7.62
N GLY A 11 -6.49 -25.85 -8.30
CA GLY A 11 -7.55 -26.07 -9.29
C GLY A 11 -8.95 -25.69 -8.78
N GLN A 12 -9.37 -24.46 -9.07
CA GLN A 12 -10.76 -24.06 -9.14
C GLN A 12 -10.86 -22.89 -10.12
N PHE A 13 -11.10 -23.24 -11.39
CA PHE A 13 -11.68 -22.32 -12.36
C PHE A 13 -13.17 -22.21 -12.04
N ASP A 14 -13.60 -21.03 -11.62
CA ASP A 14 -14.95 -20.57 -11.91
C ASP A 14 -14.80 -19.30 -12.75
N SER A 15 -15.04 -19.51 -14.05
CA SER A 15 -15.30 -18.56 -15.13
C SER A 15 -15.25 -17.07 -14.76
N GLY A 16 -14.30 -16.34 -15.35
CA GLY A 16 -14.56 -14.96 -15.79
C GLY A 16 -13.44 -13.94 -15.57
N ILE A 17 -12.72 -14.02 -14.45
CA ILE A 17 -11.76 -12.96 -14.08
C ILE A 17 -10.51 -13.61 -13.50
N ALA A 18 -9.35 -13.29 -14.06
CA ALA A 18 -8.07 -13.69 -13.49
C ALA A 18 -7.76 -12.81 -12.27
N ASP A 19 -7.08 -13.38 -11.28
CA ASP A 19 -6.64 -12.65 -10.10
C ASP A 19 -5.73 -11.46 -10.49
N ASP A 20 -4.98 -11.59 -11.59
CA ASP A 20 -4.18 -10.52 -12.19
C ASP A 20 -5.03 -9.34 -12.68
N ASP A 21 -6.16 -9.58 -13.35
CA ASP A 21 -7.07 -8.50 -13.76
C ASP A 21 -7.67 -7.77 -12.56
N LEU A 22 -7.95 -8.53 -11.48
CA LEU A 22 -8.41 -7.94 -10.22
C LEU A 22 -7.34 -7.03 -9.63
N LEU A 23 -6.08 -7.50 -9.55
CA LEU A 23 -4.97 -6.71 -9.05
C LEU A 23 -4.70 -5.48 -9.91
N ARG A 24 -4.76 -5.63 -11.24
CA ARG A 24 -4.56 -4.55 -12.19
C ARG A 24 -5.56 -3.41 -11.96
N TYR A 25 -6.81 -3.75 -11.61
CA TYR A 25 -7.83 -2.75 -11.26
C TYR A 25 -7.43 -1.88 -10.04
N PHE A 26 -6.76 -2.45 -9.03
CA PHE A 26 -6.23 -1.67 -7.91
C PHE A 26 -5.02 -0.81 -8.28
N THR A 27 -4.27 -1.17 -9.33
CA THR A 27 -3.06 -0.43 -9.74
C THR A 27 -3.31 0.65 -10.80
N GLU A 28 -4.27 0.47 -11.69
CA GLU A 28 -4.54 1.40 -12.82
C GLU A 28 -5.40 2.62 -12.44
N GLY A 29 -5.82 2.71 -11.18
CA GLY A 29 -6.69 3.79 -10.72
C GLY A 29 -6.52 4.11 -9.24
N ARG A 30 -7.61 3.97 -8.49
CA ARG A 30 -7.60 4.20 -7.05
C ARG A 30 -6.97 2.97 -6.38
N PRO A 31 -6.06 3.15 -5.39
CA PRO A 31 -5.37 2.02 -4.78
C PRO A 31 -6.23 1.20 -3.81
N PHE A 32 -7.50 1.56 -3.64
CA PHE A 32 -8.41 0.90 -2.70
C PHE A 32 -9.85 0.86 -3.19
N HIS A 33 -10.51 -0.26 -2.92
CA HIS A 33 -11.88 -0.53 -3.33
C HIS A 33 -12.61 -1.41 -2.31
N THR A 34 -13.92 -1.25 -2.24
CA THR A 34 -14.80 -2.15 -1.50
C THR A 34 -15.14 -3.39 -2.34
N ALA A 35 -15.61 -4.46 -1.69
CA ALA A 35 -16.13 -5.63 -2.39
C ALA A 35 -17.36 -5.32 -3.27
N GLY A 36 -18.08 -4.23 -2.98
CA GLY A 36 -19.19 -3.76 -3.82
C GLY A 36 -18.67 -3.19 -5.14
N GLU A 37 -17.71 -2.28 -5.07
CA GLU A 37 -17.10 -1.67 -6.27
C GLU A 37 -16.47 -2.72 -7.20
N VAL A 38 -15.82 -3.74 -6.62
CA VAL A 38 -15.26 -4.85 -7.40
C VAL A 38 -16.37 -5.70 -8.03
N ALA A 39 -17.44 -5.98 -7.28
CA ALA A 39 -18.59 -6.71 -7.82
C ALA A 39 -19.22 -6.00 -9.02
N GLU A 40 -19.43 -4.68 -8.90
CA GLU A 40 -19.95 -3.84 -9.98
C GLU A 40 -19.00 -3.78 -11.19
N ARG A 41 -17.69 -3.65 -10.95
CA ARG A 41 -16.69 -3.53 -12.02
C ARG A 41 -16.60 -4.76 -12.90
N PHE A 42 -16.77 -5.94 -12.31
CA PHE A 42 -16.56 -7.22 -12.96
C PHE A 42 -17.85 -8.03 -13.18
N ASP A 43 -19.02 -7.43 -12.90
CA ASP A 43 -20.35 -8.04 -13.06
C ASP A 43 -20.50 -9.39 -12.33
N ILE A 44 -20.08 -9.43 -11.06
CA ILE A 44 -20.14 -10.62 -10.20
C ILE A 44 -20.89 -10.35 -8.90
N ASP A 45 -21.32 -11.41 -8.22
CA ASP A 45 -21.88 -11.29 -6.88
C ASP A 45 -20.88 -10.69 -5.88
N ARG A 46 -21.38 -9.82 -5.00
CA ARG A 46 -20.60 -9.23 -3.91
C ARG A 46 -19.94 -10.27 -3.00
N SER A 47 -20.60 -11.41 -2.78
CA SER A 47 -20.04 -12.54 -2.01
C SER A 47 -18.87 -13.20 -2.74
N THR A 48 -18.94 -13.33 -4.06
CA THR A 48 -17.85 -13.84 -4.90
C THR A 48 -16.68 -12.87 -4.92
N ALA A 49 -16.94 -11.57 -5.11
CA ALA A 49 -15.91 -10.53 -5.01
C ALA A 49 -15.21 -10.57 -3.64
N TYR A 50 -15.99 -10.60 -2.55
CA TYR A 50 -15.43 -10.67 -1.19
C TYR A 50 -14.56 -11.91 -0.98
N ARG A 51 -15.00 -13.09 -1.44
CA ARG A 51 -14.25 -14.33 -1.31
C ARG A 51 -12.92 -14.28 -2.08
N ARG A 52 -12.91 -13.69 -3.28
CA ARG A 52 -11.69 -13.52 -4.09
C ARG A 52 -10.72 -12.51 -3.47
N LEU A 53 -11.22 -11.35 -3.04
CA LEU A 53 -10.41 -10.33 -2.35
C LEU A 53 -9.80 -10.87 -1.06
N ARG A 54 -10.56 -11.68 -0.32
CA ARG A 54 -10.06 -12.37 0.87
C ARG A 54 -8.89 -13.30 0.52
N ARG A 55 -9.02 -14.11 -0.53
CA ARG A 55 -7.94 -15.00 -0.99
C ARG A 55 -6.69 -14.20 -1.35
N LEU A 56 -6.84 -13.11 -2.11
CA LEU A 56 -5.73 -12.23 -2.45
C LEU A 56 -5.05 -11.61 -1.23
N ALA A 57 -5.80 -11.33 -0.17
CA ALA A 57 -5.20 -10.88 1.09
C ALA A 57 -4.52 -11.99 1.89
N GLU A 58 -5.06 -13.21 1.83
CA GLU A 58 -4.41 -14.40 2.40
C GLU A 58 -3.08 -14.72 1.68
N ASP A 59 -3.00 -14.43 0.37
CA ASP A 59 -1.78 -14.49 -0.44
C ASP A 59 -0.88 -13.24 -0.31
N GLY A 60 -1.23 -12.29 0.57
CA GLY A 60 -0.42 -11.08 0.82
C GLY A 60 -0.35 -10.10 -0.34
N ARG A 61 -1.25 -10.20 -1.33
CA ARG A 61 -1.32 -9.30 -2.50
C ARG A 61 -2.21 -8.08 -2.26
N LEU A 62 -3.17 -8.21 -1.35
CA LEU A 62 -4.03 -7.13 -0.87
C LEU A 62 -3.98 -7.10 0.66
N GLU A 63 -4.41 -6.00 1.26
CA GLU A 63 -4.74 -5.98 2.69
C GLU A 63 -6.16 -5.47 2.92
N LYS A 64 -6.78 -6.03 3.96
CA LYS A 64 -8.16 -5.76 4.36
C LYS A 64 -8.17 -4.74 5.50
N VAL A 65 -8.72 -3.57 5.23
CA VAL A 65 -8.85 -2.50 6.22
C VAL A 65 -10.32 -2.29 6.57
N THR A 66 -10.63 -2.28 7.87
CA THR A 66 -11.98 -1.96 8.36
C THR A 66 -12.04 -0.50 8.77
N LEU A 67 -12.84 0.29 8.07
CA LEU A 67 -13.08 1.71 8.34
C LEU A 67 -14.39 1.87 9.13
N GLY A 68 -14.27 2.36 10.36
CA GLY A 68 -15.41 2.52 11.27
C GLY A 68 -16.09 1.19 11.58
N SER A 69 -17.41 1.20 11.74
CA SER A 69 -18.12 0.03 12.26
C SER A 69 -18.47 -1.03 11.22
N ARG A 70 -18.54 -0.69 9.92
CA ARG A 70 -19.13 -1.58 8.89
C ARG A 70 -18.49 -1.48 7.51
N THR A 71 -17.60 -0.53 7.26
CA THR A 71 -17.01 -0.35 5.94
C THR A 71 -15.72 -1.15 5.87
N VAL A 72 -15.59 -1.99 4.84
CA VAL A 72 -14.36 -2.75 4.58
C VAL A 72 -13.85 -2.32 3.23
N VAL A 73 -12.60 -1.86 3.21
CA VAL A 73 -11.85 -1.54 2.00
C VAL A 73 -10.69 -2.51 1.85
N TRP A 74 -10.30 -2.75 0.62
CA TRP A 74 -9.15 -3.56 0.25
C TRP A 74 -8.17 -2.63 -0.44
N TRP A 75 -6.90 -2.73 -0.11
CA TRP A 75 -5.86 -1.94 -0.76
C TRP A 75 -4.76 -2.82 -1.36
N TYR A 76 -4.14 -2.35 -2.42
CA TYR A 76 -2.99 -3.03 -3.00
C TYR A 76 -1.78 -2.90 -2.10
N THR A 77 -1.16 -4.02 -1.74
CA THR A 77 0.16 -3.98 -1.11
C THR A 77 1.19 -4.27 -2.19
N ALA A 78 1.90 -3.22 -2.59
CA ALA A 78 3.00 -3.39 -3.53
C ALA A 78 4.17 -4.16 -2.91
N ASP A 79 4.22 -4.25 -1.58
CA ASP A 79 5.47 -4.50 -0.86
C ASP A 79 5.28 -4.79 0.64
N ALA A 80 4.39 -5.71 1.03
CA ALA A 80 4.34 -6.14 2.44
C ALA A 80 5.61 -6.90 2.89
N ASP A 81 6.47 -7.31 1.96
CA ASP A 81 7.78 -7.91 2.25
C ASP A 81 8.88 -6.88 2.55
N ARG A 82 8.68 -5.56 2.37
CA ARG A 82 9.68 -4.54 2.79
C ARG A 82 9.39 -3.84 4.11
N THR A 83 8.28 -4.14 4.79
CA THR A 83 8.04 -3.59 6.14
C THR A 83 8.30 -4.59 7.27
N ALA A 84 8.79 -5.78 6.93
CA ALA A 84 9.40 -6.73 7.87
C ALA A 84 10.91 -6.87 7.63
N ASP A 85 11.59 -5.80 7.24
CA ASP A 85 13.03 -5.66 7.52
C ASP A 85 13.26 -4.17 7.77
N GLY A 86 13.08 -3.77 9.04
CA GLY A 86 14.01 -2.79 9.57
C GLY A 86 15.39 -3.44 9.45
N SER A 87 16.04 -3.27 8.29
CA SER A 87 17.47 -3.39 8.22
C SER A 87 17.99 -2.35 9.20
N ASP A 88 18.29 -2.83 10.40
CA ASP A 88 19.18 -2.18 11.37
C ASP A 88 20.55 -1.84 10.72
N ASP A 89 20.79 -2.34 9.49
CA ASP A 89 21.96 -2.13 8.65
C ASP A 89 21.73 -1.17 7.46
N ASP A 90 20.73 -0.28 7.50
CA ASP A 90 20.64 0.76 6.46
C ASP A 90 21.80 1.78 6.64
N PRO A 91 22.74 1.88 5.68
CA PRO A 91 23.90 2.76 5.79
C PRO A 91 23.53 4.25 5.82
N LEU A 92 22.31 4.61 5.44
CA LEU A 92 21.77 5.97 5.58
C LEU A 92 21.55 6.34 7.05
N PHE A 93 21.16 5.38 7.90
CA PHE A 93 20.90 5.57 9.33
C PHE A 93 22.07 5.14 10.23
N ALA A 94 23.03 4.38 9.70
CA ALA A 94 24.30 4.05 10.37
C ALA A 94 25.33 5.19 10.34
N ALA A 95 25.03 6.30 9.65
CA ALA A 95 25.86 7.49 9.72
C ALA A 95 25.94 7.99 11.18
N PRO A 96 27.12 8.38 11.68
CA PRO A 96 27.22 8.95 13.02
C PRO A 96 26.28 10.16 13.08
N SER A 97 25.31 10.13 13.99
CA SER A 97 24.53 11.32 14.29
C SER A 97 25.52 12.37 14.77
N PHE A 98 25.59 13.49 14.06
CA PHE A 98 26.25 14.66 14.59
C PHE A 98 25.38 15.11 15.76
N ALA A 99 25.78 14.74 16.98
CA ALA A 99 25.28 15.38 18.17
C ALA A 99 25.65 16.86 18.02
N VAL A 100 24.64 17.70 17.81
CA VAL A 100 24.80 19.14 17.91
C VAL A 100 25.19 19.40 19.36
N ASP A 101 26.46 19.77 19.57
CA ASP A 101 27.06 19.93 20.90
C ASP A 101 26.55 21.20 21.62
N ASP A 102 25.87 22.09 20.90
CA ASP A 102 25.39 23.37 21.44
C ASP A 102 23.86 23.44 21.36
N PRO A 103 23.14 23.45 22.50
CA PRO A 103 21.72 23.74 22.49
C PRO A 103 21.54 25.14 21.92
N VAL A 104 20.87 25.24 20.76
CA VAL A 104 20.43 26.52 20.23
C VAL A 104 19.48 27.15 21.24
N ASP A 105 19.95 28.19 21.92
CA ASP A 105 19.17 28.96 22.88
C ASP A 105 17.97 29.57 22.13
N GLU A 106 16.75 29.27 22.58
CA GLU A 106 15.50 29.60 21.87
C GLU A 106 15.26 31.12 21.76
N ASP A 107 15.98 31.92 22.56
CA ASP A 107 15.92 33.38 22.55
C ASP A 107 16.65 34.01 21.34
N GLY A 108 17.46 33.25 20.58
CA GLY A 108 18.22 33.75 19.42
C GLY A 108 17.61 33.47 18.04
N ILE A 109 16.48 32.77 17.97
CA ILE A 109 15.89 32.30 16.70
C ILE A 109 15.19 33.45 15.95
N ASP A 110 14.86 34.54 16.64
CA ASP A 110 14.12 35.69 16.08
C ASP A 110 14.98 36.55 15.13
N ASP A 111 16.31 36.57 15.31
CA ASP A 111 17.23 37.41 14.51
C ASP A 111 17.49 36.85 13.10
N VAL A 112 17.33 35.52 12.91
CA VAL A 112 17.50 34.87 11.61
C VAL A 112 16.26 35.04 10.72
N LEU A 113 15.08 35.27 11.30
CA LEU A 113 13.83 35.40 10.55
C LEU A 113 13.47 36.86 10.20
N TYR A 114 14.01 37.84 10.93
CA TYR A 114 13.78 39.28 10.71
C TYR A 114 15.05 40.13 10.58
N GLY A 115 16.19 39.52 10.26
CA GLY A 115 17.36 40.27 9.80
C GLY A 115 16.98 41.19 8.63
N GLU A 116 17.04 42.49 8.87
CA GLU A 116 16.79 43.53 7.87
C GLU A 116 17.63 43.23 6.63
N ILE A 117 16.97 42.95 5.50
CA ILE A 117 17.62 43.02 4.20
C ILE A 117 17.94 44.49 3.94
N GLU A 118 19.09 44.96 4.41
CA GLU A 118 19.60 46.29 4.07
C GLU A 118 19.70 46.40 2.55
N GLY A 119 18.92 47.31 1.99
CA GLY A 119 18.96 47.74 0.59
C GLY A 119 18.81 49.25 0.51
#